data_AF-A0A248VY80-F1
#
_entry.id   AF-A0A248VY80-F1
#
_cell.length_a   1.000
_cell.length_b   1.000
_cell.length_c   1.000
_cell.angle_alpha   90.00
_cell.angle_beta   90.00
_cell.angle_gamma   90.00
#
_symmetry.space_group_name_H-M   'P 1'
#
loop_
_entity.id
_entity.type
_entity.pdbx_description
1 polymer ?
#
loop_
_entity_poly.entity_id
_entity_poly.type
_entity_poly.pdbx_seq_one_letter_code
_entity_poly.pdbx_strand_id
1 'polypeptide(L)'
;MLIDTALALTVATIALTGQMAQTSEAIDESIAKATGQWAVEYQGGLNGYYSTNGQAIMANQGVAGVANPYAPTIPELINLGYLPQGFGSKAPNGQVFTSNVTQVCPGGNCTLAGYVYSSTPYKDGTGAVRNDLAGIAMQAAGADAGMTPPGQAGQLVGTGNGWQTPMAGVQVGTLAMRVGSYSATDAILSQFYMLNGSRALTGAMNANGNNINNAASVYTQHVGVNEGGAGSGTIGLAKQALYGDSNNIVLQSSGTVYTRSTDWSRAADLQAQNIYAWQGSVTADSNVNANGTLWSNGGVVTNGSVTLATSGAQITNPGRMHINVGENLYLQPWSGGSTIVGGGGGSGNLQVTGTTWMYGPTVNQGYTYLNGGGVVNSSLSMAATAWSGWGCSGNGITTDPNGSLLSCKSGVWQQAGSSGTNNYVSLDIGNGGVYWLPANTTRVDGYVFVQWTGSNAGVAEFIVRDTWGNIQNYFYAGDNGWNDGGSGSQWWIPVSIPVVSNSASIQMVQINGSNSLHWHVGSYTQ
;
A
#
# COMPACT_ATOMS: atom_id res chain seq x y z
N MET A 1 -40.55 -48.84 112.23
CA MET A 1 -39.18 -49.28 111.88
C MET A 1 -39.14 -50.47 110.93
N LEU A 2 -39.61 -51.67 111.27
CA LEU A 2 -39.53 -52.84 110.36
C LEU A 2 -40.33 -52.68 109.05
N ILE A 3 -41.52 -52.05 109.11
CA ILE A 3 -42.35 -51.77 107.93
C ILE A 3 -41.73 -50.68 107.05
N ASP A 4 -41.18 -49.62 107.63
CA ASP A 4 -40.54 -48.53 106.88
C ASP A 4 -39.29 -49.01 106.13
N THR A 5 -38.49 -49.89 106.73
CA THR A 5 -37.31 -50.47 106.08
C THR A 5 -37.68 -51.45 104.96
N ALA A 6 -38.77 -52.20 105.10
CA ALA A 6 -39.25 -53.13 104.07
C ALA A 6 -39.83 -52.38 102.86
N LEU A 7 -40.58 -51.29 103.10
CA LEU A 7 -41.09 -50.42 102.04
C LEU A 7 -39.94 -49.71 101.31
N ALA A 8 -38.95 -49.18 102.05
CA ALA A 8 -37.78 -48.54 101.46
C ALA A 8 -36.96 -49.49 100.58
N LEU A 9 -36.79 -50.76 101.00
CA LEU A 9 -36.09 -51.77 100.21
C LEU A 9 -36.87 -52.13 98.93
N THR A 10 -38.20 -52.20 99.01
CA THR A 10 -39.06 -52.51 97.86
C THR A 10 -39.07 -51.38 96.83
N VAL A 11 -39.11 -50.12 97.28
CA VAL A 11 -39.02 -48.96 96.40
C VAL A 11 -37.63 -48.87 95.76
N ALA A 12 -36.56 -49.16 96.51
CA ALA A 12 -35.20 -49.20 95.99
C ALA A 12 -35.00 -50.30 94.94
N THR A 13 -35.54 -51.50 95.13
CA THR A 13 -35.46 -52.58 94.14
C THR A 13 -36.26 -52.27 92.88
N ILE A 14 -37.46 -51.70 93.00
CA ILE A 14 -38.25 -51.26 91.83
C ILE A 14 -37.49 -50.16 91.05
N ALA A 15 -36.92 -49.18 91.75
CA ALA A 15 -36.11 -48.12 91.14
C ALA A 15 -34.85 -48.68 90.44
N LEU A 16 -34.13 -49.61 91.08
CA LEU A 16 -32.97 -50.28 90.50
C LEU A 16 -33.34 -51.12 89.27
N THR A 17 -34.45 -51.86 89.31
CA THR A 17 -34.91 -52.62 88.14
C THR A 17 -35.31 -51.71 86.98
N GLY A 18 -35.92 -50.56 87.26
CA GLY A 18 -36.26 -49.57 86.23
C GLY A 18 -35.02 -48.90 85.62
N GLN A 19 -34.04 -48.56 86.47
CA GLN A 19 -32.78 -47.96 86.02
C GLN A 19 -31.91 -48.95 85.24
N MET A 20 -31.89 -50.23 85.62
CA MET A 20 -31.21 -51.28 84.85
C MET A 20 -31.88 -51.52 83.48
N ALA A 21 -33.21 -51.52 83.40
CA ALA A 21 -33.94 -51.67 82.14
C ALA A 21 -33.65 -50.49 81.18
N GLN A 22 -33.70 -49.25 81.67
CA GLN A 22 -33.37 -48.05 80.88
C GLN A 22 -31.91 -48.03 80.43
N THR A 23 -30.99 -48.48 81.30
CA THR A 23 -29.56 -48.55 80.96
C THR A 23 -29.30 -49.60 79.89
N SER A 24 -29.96 -50.76 79.96
CA SER A 24 -29.85 -51.80 78.93
C SER A 24 -30.36 -51.33 77.57
N GLU A 25 -31.50 -50.63 77.53
CA GLU A 25 -32.06 -50.09 76.30
C GLU A 25 -31.16 -49.00 75.68
N ALA A 26 -30.58 -48.13 76.50
CA ALA A 26 -29.63 -47.12 76.04
C ALA A 26 -28.33 -47.73 75.48
N ILE A 27 -27.85 -48.84 76.06
CA ILE A 27 -26.70 -49.58 75.54
C ILE A 27 -27.03 -50.22 74.18
N ASP A 28 -28.18 -50.87 74.07
CA ASP A 28 -28.65 -51.49 72.82
C ASP A 28 -28.81 -50.44 71.71
N GLU A 29 -29.37 -49.27 72.04
CA GLU A 29 -29.50 -48.14 71.13
C GLU A 29 -28.12 -47.58 70.72
N SER A 30 -27.18 -47.49 71.65
CA SER A 30 -25.81 -47.05 71.35
C SER A 30 -25.10 -48.02 70.41
N ILE A 31 -25.25 -49.32 70.62
CA ILE A 31 -24.71 -50.37 69.73
C ILE A 31 -25.38 -50.30 68.34
N ALA A 32 -26.69 -50.03 68.28
CA ALA A 32 -27.40 -49.85 67.02
C ALA A 32 -26.88 -48.64 66.24
N LYS A 33 -26.70 -47.49 66.90
CA LYS A 33 -26.10 -46.29 66.28
C LYS A 33 -24.68 -46.55 65.81
N ALA A 34 -23.86 -47.20 66.62
CA ALA A 34 -22.49 -47.58 66.25
C ALA A 34 -22.46 -48.55 65.07
N THR A 35 -23.43 -49.47 65.00
CA THR A 35 -23.61 -50.38 63.85
C THR A 35 -23.97 -49.61 62.58
N GLY A 36 -24.87 -48.63 62.66
CA GLY A 36 -25.18 -47.75 61.53
C GLY A 36 -23.97 -46.93 61.07
N GLN A 37 -23.20 -46.36 62.00
CA GLN A 37 -21.98 -45.60 61.68
C GLN A 37 -20.89 -46.47 61.04
N TRP A 38 -20.65 -47.66 61.59
CA TRP A 38 -19.74 -48.65 61.01
C TRP A 38 -20.15 -49.00 59.58
N ALA A 39 -21.46 -49.16 59.35
CA ALA A 39 -21.99 -49.46 58.04
C ALA A 39 -21.68 -48.32 57.04
N VAL A 40 -21.86 -47.06 57.42
CA VAL A 40 -21.52 -45.90 56.58
C VAL A 40 -20.05 -45.86 56.19
N GLU A 41 -19.14 -46.17 57.12
CA GLU A 41 -17.71 -46.24 56.82
C GLU A 41 -17.41 -47.35 55.80
N TYR A 42 -18.04 -48.52 55.96
CA TYR A 42 -17.91 -49.61 55.00
C TYR A 42 -18.45 -49.24 53.61
N GLN A 43 -19.62 -48.58 53.57
CA GLN A 43 -20.22 -48.05 52.35
C GLN A 43 -19.30 -47.02 51.68
N GLY A 44 -18.70 -46.12 52.46
CA GLY A 44 -17.75 -45.11 51.98
C GLY A 44 -16.52 -45.74 51.33
N GLY A 45 -15.95 -46.76 51.96
CA GLY A 45 -14.81 -47.50 51.40
C GLY A 45 -15.17 -48.22 50.08
N LEU A 46 -16.34 -48.85 50.02
CA LEU A 46 -16.84 -49.46 48.78
C LEU A 46 -17.08 -48.42 47.68
N ASN A 47 -17.70 -47.28 48.00
CA ASN A 47 -17.93 -46.21 47.04
C ASN A 47 -16.62 -45.59 46.55
N GLY A 48 -15.62 -45.43 47.42
CA GLY A 48 -14.27 -45.00 47.03
C GLY A 48 -13.59 -45.99 46.07
N TYR A 49 -13.71 -47.29 46.37
CA TYR A 49 -13.22 -48.36 45.50
C TYR A 49 -13.88 -48.34 44.12
N TYR A 50 -15.21 -48.27 44.05
CA TYR A 50 -15.95 -48.24 42.78
C TYR A 50 -15.79 -46.92 42.03
N SER A 51 -15.61 -45.80 42.72
CA SER A 51 -15.30 -44.52 42.09
C SER A 51 -13.95 -44.56 41.38
N THR A 52 -12.96 -45.23 41.97
CA THR A 52 -11.60 -45.33 41.40
C THR A 52 -11.51 -46.40 40.31
N ASN A 53 -12.06 -47.59 40.56
CA ASN A 53 -11.85 -48.76 39.71
C ASN A 53 -13.05 -49.07 38.81
N GLY A 54 -14.15 -48.33 38.91
CA GLY A 54 -15.41 -48.66 38.25
C GLY A 54 -15.30 -48.79 36.73
N GLN A 55 -14.50 -47.94 36.07
CA GLN A 55 -14.27 -48.05 34.62
C GLN A 55 -13.57 -49.36 34.23
N ALA A 56 -12.55 -49.77 35.00
CA ALA A 56 -11.86 -51.04 34.77
C ALA A 56 -12.80 -52.22 34.98
N ILE A 57 -13.59 -52.20 36.07
CA ILE A 57 -14.57 -53.24 36.39
C ILE A 57 -15.63 -53.37 35.29
N MET A 58 -16.19 -52.25 34.81
CA MET A 58 -17.18 -52.23 33.72
C MET A 58 -16.60 -52.68 32.37
N ALA A 59 -15.30 -52.53 32.17
CA ALA A 59 -14.56 -53.06 31.04
C ALA A 59 -14.15 -54.54 31.22
N ASN A 60 -14.65 -55.23 32.27
CA ASN A 60 -14.29 -56.60 32.66
C ASN A 60 -12.78 -56.78 32.91
N GLN A 61 -12.08 -55.74 33.37
CA GLN A 61 -10.70 -55.83 33.81
C GLN A 61 -10.65 -56.15 35.31
N GLY A 62 -9.76 -57.07 35.69
CA GLY A 62 -9.49 -57.36 37.09
C GLY A 62 -8.87 -56.15 37.80
N VAL A 63 -9.18 -55.99 39.07
CA VAL A 63 -8.53 -54.99 39.94
C VAL A 63 -7.46 -55.68 40.75
N ALA A 64 -6.22 -55.22 40.65
CA ALA A 64 -5.09 -55.82 41.36
C ALA A 64 -5.33 -55.81 42.88
N GLY A 65 -5.13 -56.95 43.54
CA GLY A 65 -5.35 -57.09 44.97
C GLY A 65 -6.81 -57.36 45.38
N VAL A 66 -7.73 -57.55 44.42
CA VAL A 66 -9.12 -57.94 44.68
C VAL A 66 -9.47 -59.22 43.91
N ALA A 67 -9.93 -60.25 44.62
CA ALA A 67 -10.31 -61.53 44.02
C ALA A 67 -11.61 -61.46 43.22
N ASN A 68 -12.61 -60.72 43.71
CA ASN A 68 -13.87 -60.46 43.01
C ASN A 68 -14.16 -58.96 42.95
N PRO A 69 -13.98 -58.30 41.79
CA PRO A 69 -14.17 -56.85 41.69
C PRO A 69 -15.59 -56.35 41.99
N TYR A 70 -16.60 -57.22 41.94
CA TYR A 70 -18.01 -56.92 42.24
C TYR A 70 -18.41 -57.15 43.70
N ALA A 71 -17.53 -57.78 44.48
CA ALA A 71 -17.73 -58.05 45.90
C ALA A 71 -16.38 -58.05 46.64
N PRO A 72 -15.68 -56.89 46.72
CA PRO A 72 -14.43 -56.79 47.45
C PRO A 72 -14.66 -57.04 48.94
N THR A 73 -13.73 -57.74 49.56
CA THR A 73 -13.74 -58.07 50.99
C THR A 73 -13.15 -56.92 51.82
N ILE A 74 -13.51 -56.86 53.11
CA ILE A 74 -12.97 -55.85 54.03
C ILE A 74 -11.42 -55.87 54.07
N PRO A 75 -10.73 -57.03 54.18
CA PRO A 75 -9.27 -57.07 54.14
C PRO A 75 -8.68 -56.50 52.84
N GLU A 76 -9.30 -56.75 51.69
CA GLU A 76 -8.86 -56.20 50.41
C GLU A 76 -9.01 -54.67 50.38
N LEU A 77 -10.12 -54.14 50.87
CA LEU A 77 -10.34 -52.68 50.95
C LEU A 77 -9.37 -51.99 51.92
N ILE A 78 -9.00 -52.64 53.03
CA ILE A 78 -7.97 -52.12 53.96
C ILE A 78 -6.60 -52.11 53.26
N ASN A 79 -6.23 -53.18 52.58
CA ASN A 79 -4.95 -53.27 51.87
C ASN A 79 -4.82 -52.25 50.74
N LEU A 80 -5.93 -51.91 50.09
CA LEU A 80 -5.99 -50.87 49.05
C LEU A 80 -6.14 -49.45 49.60
N GLY A 81 -6.29 -49.29 50.92
CA GLY A 81 -6.41 -47.99 51.58
C GLY A 81 -7.80 -47.34 51.46
N TYR A 82 -8.83 -48.08 51.04
CA TYR A 82 -10.21 -47.60 51.01
C TYR A 82 -10.91 -47.70 52.38
N LEU A 83 -10.37 -48.49 53.31
CA LEU A 83 -10.79 -48.55 54.71
C LEU A 83 -9.58 -48.35 55.64
N PRO A 84 -9.78 -47.79 56.85
CA PRO A 84 -8.70 -47.56 57.79
C PRO A 84 -8.10 -48.87 58.31
N GLN A 85 -6.80 -48.83 58.63
CA GLN A 85 -6.11 -49.94 59.28
C GLN A 85 -6.78 -50.24 60.63
N GLY A 86 -7.16 -51.50 60.85
CA GLY A 86 -7.90 -51.94 62.04
C GLY A 86 -9.43 -51.90 61.93
N PHE A 87 -10.00 -51.58 60.76
CA PHE A 87 -11.45 -51.68 60.55
C PHE A 87 -11.94 -53.12 60.80
N GLY A 88 -12.91 -53.27 61.71
CA GLY A 88 -13.40 -54.58 62.13
C GLY A 88 -14.12 -55.34 61.01
N SER A 89 -13.95 -56.67 60.96
CA SER A 89 -14.67 -57.54 60.01
C SER A 89 -16.13 -57.81 60.39
N LYS A 90 -16.55 -57.34 61.57
CA LYS A 90 -17.90 -57.41 62.10
C LYS A 90 -18.31 -56.04 62.60
N ALA A 91 -19.58 -55.71 62.43
CA ALA A 91 -20.17 -54.53 63.05
C ALA A 91 -20.19 -54.67 64.60
N PRO A 92 -20.34 -53.56 65.35
CA PRO A 92 -20.42 -53.56 66.81
C PRO A 92 -21.43 -54.52 67.42
N ASN A 93 -22.54 -54.80 66.74
CA ASN A 93 -23.53 -55.80 67.16
C ASN A 93 -23.19 -57.25 66.75
N GLY A 94 -22.01 -57.49 66.17
CA GLY A 94 -21.53 -58.80 65.74
C GLY A 94 -21.97 -59.24 64.34
N GLN A 95 -22.77 -58.45 63.62
CA GLN A 95 -23.20 -58.77 62.25
C GLN A 95 -22.04 -58.72 61.26
N VAL A 96 -22.08 -59.61 60.27
CA VAL A 96 -21.18 -59.56 59.10
C VAL A 96 -21.96 -58.96 57.94
N PHE A 97 -21.31 -58.09 57.16
CA PHE A 97 -21.90 -57.47 55.98
C PHE A 97 -21.26 -58.00 54.71
N THR A 98 -22.07 -58.23 53.69
CA THR A 98 -21.63 -58.69 52.36
C THR A 98 -22.08 -57.68 51.32
N SER A 99 -21.22 -57.41 50.33
CA SER A 99 -21.54 -56.55 49.19
C SER A 99 -22.02 -57.39 48.01
N ASN A 100 -23.01 -56.87 47.29
CA ASN A 100 -23.48 -57.39 46.02
C ASN A 100 -23.66 -56.20 45.08
N VAL A 101 -22.68 -56.03 44.18
CA VAL A 101 -22.72 -55.00 43.14
C VAL A 101 -22.82 -55.66 41.79
N THR A 102 -23.68 -55.12 40.95
CA THR A 102 -23.91 -55.63 39.60
C THR A 102 -23.71 -54.51 38.59
N GLN A 103 -23.25 -54.89 37.41
CA GLN A 103 -23.21 -53.98 36.28
C GLN A 103 -24.62 -53.90 35.66
N VAL A 104 -25.17 -52.70 35.58
CA VAL A 104 -26.44 -52.42 34.92
C VAL A 104 -26.14 -51.60 33.68
N CYS A 105 -26.58 -52.01 32.48
CA CYS A 105 -26.29 -51.30 31.24
C CYS A 105 -27.55 -50.82 30.51
N PRO A 106 -28.26 -49.78 31.01
CA PRO A 106 -29.38 -49.20 30.30
C PRO A 106 -28.88 -48.48 29.03
N GLY A 107 -29.33 -48.92 27.85
CA GLY A 107 -29.08 -48.20 26.58
C GLY A 107 -27.61 -48.09 26.15
N GLY A 108 -26.72 -48.96 26.64
CA GLY A 108 -25.29 -48.98 26.28
C GLY A 108 -24.35 -48.24 27.24
N ASN A 109 -24.89 -47.51 28.22
CA ASN A 109 -24.11 -46.90 29.29
C ASN A 109 -24.16 -47.79 30.53
N CYS A 110 -23.07 -48.50 30.80
CA CYS A 110 -22.98 -49.34 31.99
C CYS A 110 -22.72 -48.51 33.25
N THR A 111 -23.35 -48.90 34.34
CA THR A 111 -23.16 -48.37 35.69
C THR A 111 -22.98 -49.53 36.66
N LEU A 112 -22.30 -49.29 37.79
CA LEU A 112 -22.14 -50.28 38.85
C LEU A 112 -23.09 -49.93 39.98
N ALA A 113 -24.11 -50.73 40.20
CA ALA A 113 -25.12 -50.49 41.22
C ALA A 113 -25.31 -51.72 42.10
N GLY A 114 -25.46 -51.51 43.40
CA GLY A 114 -25.63 -52.61 44.33
C GLY A 114 -25.92 -52.21 45.76
N TYR A 115 -25.81 -53.20 46.62
CA TYR A 115 -26.10 -53.09 48.05
C TYR A 115 -25.05 -53.82 48.86
N VAL A 116 -24.77 -53.28 50.02
CA VAL A 116 -24.08 -54.00 51.08
C VAL A 116 -25.09 -54.27 52.19
N TYR A 117 -25.21 -55.52 52.61
CA TYR A 117 -26.26 -55.95 53.54
C TYR A 117 -25.74 -56.94 54.58
N SER A 118 -26.39 -56.97 55.75
CA SER A 118 -26.04 -57.87 56.83
C SER A 118 -26.44 -59.31 56.48
N SER A 119 -25.55 -60.28 56.71
CA SER A 119 -25.81 -61.70 56.40
C SER A 119 -26.86 -62.33 57.32
N THR A 120 -27.14 -61.70 58.47
CA THR A 120 -28.16 -62.12 59.43
C THR A 120 -29.00 -60.91 59.84
N PRO A 121 -30.26 -61.12 60.29
CA PRO A 121 -31.05 -60.07 60.93
C PRO A 121 -30.35 -59.42 62.12
N TYR A 122 -30.75 -58.19 62.45
CA TYR A 122 -30.36 -57.53 63.68
C TYR A 122 -31.00 -58.29 64.86
N LYS A 123 -30.17 -58.89 65.70
CA LYS A 123 -30.60 -59.70 66.84
C LYS A 123 -30.06 -59.14 68.14
N ASP A 124 -30.81 -59.32 69.23
CA ASP A 124 -30.31 -59.08 70.59
C ASP A 124 -29.50 -60.28 71.12
N GLY A 125 -28.99 -60.14 72.36
CA GLY A 125 -28.23 -61.18 73.05
C GLY A 125 -29.01 -62.48 73.32
N THR A 126 -30.33 -62.50 73.13
CA THR A 126 -31.19 -63.70 73.24
C THR A 126 -31.46 -64.37 71.89
N GLY A 127 -31.03 -63.73 70.79
CA GLY A 127 -31.21 -64.22 69.42
C GLY A 127 -32.53 -63.81 68.76
N ALA A 128 -33.34 -62.99 69.43
CA ALA A 128 -34.59 -62.45 68.88
C ALA A 128 -34.31 -61.30 67.91
N VAL A 129 -35.10 -61.20 66.83
CA VAL A 129 -34.95 -60.13 65.84
C VAL A 129 -35.53 -58.82 66.38
N ARG A 130 -34.70 -57.78 66.45
CA ARG A 130 -35.04 -56.44 66.95
C ARG A 130 -35.12 -55.42 65.81
N ASN A 131 -36.31 -55.31 65.21
CA ASN A 131 -36.56 -54.37 64.11
C ASN A 131 -36.52 -52.90 64.54
N ASP A 132 -36.81 -52.64 65.81
CA ASP A 132 -36.66 -51.33 66.46
C ASP A 132 -35.20 -50.87 66.44
N LEU A 133 -34.27 -51.73 66.87
CA LEU A 133 -32.83 -51.43 66.84
C LEU A 133 -32.28 -51.41 65.41
N ALA A 134 -32.79 -52.26 64.51
CA ALA A 134 -32.47 -52.18 63.09
C ALA A 134 -32.89 -50.83 62.49
N GLY A 135 -34.06 -50.31 62.88
CA GLY A 135 -34.54 -48.99 62.47
C GLY A 135 -33.65 -47.85 62.96
N ILE A 136 -33.15 -47.94 64.19
CA ILE A 136 -32.20 -46.97 64.75
C ILE A 136 -30.86 -47.03 64.01
N ALA A 137 -30.34 -48.22 63.74
CA ALA A 137 -29.12 -48.40 62.96
C ALA A 137 -29.26 -47.85 61.53
N MET A 138 -30.41 -48.09 60.87
CA MET A 138 -30.75 -47.53 59.57
C MET A 138 -30.79 -45.99 59.62
N GLN A 139 -31.41 -45.41 60.65
CA GLN A 139 -31.46 -43.95 60.81
C GLN A 139 -30.07 -43.35 61.04
N ALA A 140 -29.23 -44.01 61.83
CA ALA A 140 -27.84 -43.59 62.07
C ALA A 140 -26.97 -43.68 60.80
N ALA A 141 -27.27 -44.62 59.90
CA ALA A 141 -26.58 -44.78 58.62
C ALA A 141 -27.05 -43.81 57.52
N GLY A 142 -28.24 -43.22 57.65
CA GLY A 142 -28.68 -42.08 56.84
C GLY A 142 -29.38 -42.45 55.52
N ALA A 143 -29.18 -41.62 54.48
CA ALA A 143 -30.02 -41.59 53.29
C ALA A 143 -29.90 -42.84 52.38
N ASP A 144 -28.73 -43.49 52.38
CA ASP A 144 -28.51 -44.71 51.59
C ASP A 144 -28.84 -45.99 52.36
N ALA A 145 -29.12 -45.88 53.65
CA ALA A 145 -29.46 -47.02 54.51
C ALA A 145 -30.86 -47.53 54.23
N GLY A 146 -31.05 -48.82 54.49
CA GLY A 146 -32.32 -49.49 54.44
C GLY A 146 -32.35 -50.70 55.36
N MET A 147 -33.54 -51.23 55.57
CA MET A 147 -33.73 -52.49 56.29
C MET A 147 -34.86 -53.30 55.67
N THR A 148 -34.97 -54.58 56.03
CA THR A 148 -36.16 -55.39 55.74
C THR A 148 -37.19 -55.21 56.87
N PRO A 149 -38.31 -54.49 56.66
CA PRO A 149 -39.28 -54.24 57.71
C PRO A 149 -40.13 -55.49 58.02
N PRO A 150 -40.84 -55.51 59.17
CA PRO A 150 -41.78 -56.58 59.50
C PRO A 150 -42.80 -56.84 58.38
N GLY A 151 -42.98 -58.11 58.01
CA GLY A 151 -43.96 -58.51 56.99
C GLY A 151 -43.50 -58.38 55.53
N GLN A 152 -42.28 -57.88 55.26
CA GLN A 152 -41.74 -57.74 53.90
C GLN A 152 -40.45 -58.56 53.70
N ALA A 153 -40.44 -59.80 54.18
CA ALA A 153 -39.32 -60.72 53.91
C ALA A 153 -39.06 -60.80 52.38
N GLY A 154 -37.80 -60.76 51.98
CA GLY A 154 -37.42 -60.70 50.57
C GLY A 154 -37.38 -59.28 49.96
N GLN A 155 -37.54 -58.22 50.75
CA GLN A 155 -37.48 -56.83 50.29
C GLN A 155 -36.57 -55.97 51.18
N LEU A 156 -35.72 -55.15 50.57
CA LEU A 156 -34.99 -54.08 51.25
C LEU A 156 -35.73 -52.76 51.03
N VAL A 157 -35.93 -52.00 52.11
CA VAL A 157 -36.62 -50.72 52.09
C VAL A 157 -35.72 -49.65 52.69
N GLY A 158 -35.46 -48.60 51.93
CA GLY A 158 -34.65 -47.47 52.34
C GLY A 158 -35.30 -46.59 53.39
N THR A 159 -34.50 -45.79 54.09
CA THR A 159 -34.96 -44.76 55.02
C THR A 159 -36.07 -43.90 54.37
N GLY A 160 -37.20 -43.76 55.05
CA GLY A 160 -38.35 -42.97 54.56
C GLY A 160 -39.02 -43.50 53.28
N ASN A 161 -38.84 -44.79 52.93
CA ASN A 161 -39.28 -45.37 51.66
C ASN A 161 -38.64 -44.73 50.41
N GLY A 162 -37.47 -44.09 50.54
CA GLY A 162 -36.79 -43.43 49.43
C GLY A 162 -36.33 -44.37 48.30
N TRP A 163 -36.24 -45.66 48.58
CA TRP A 163 -35.98 -46.71 47.60
C TRP A 163 -36.49 -48.06 48.12
N GLN A 164 -36.78 -48.98 47.21
CA GLN A 164 -37.20 -50.34 47.53
C GLN A 164 -36.58 -51.31 46.54
N THR A 165 -36.11 -52.47 47.01
CA THR A 165 -35.44 -53.44 46.14
C THR A 165 -35.82 -54.86 46.55
N PRO A 166 -36.47 -55.63 45.67
CA PRO A 166 -36.65 -57.06 45.88
C PRO A 166 -35.30 -57.76 45.96
N MET A 167 -35.07 -58.53 47.02
CA MET A 167 -33.85 -59.31 47.19
C MET A 167 -34.20 -60.67 47.81
N ALA A 168 -34.14 -61.73 46.99
CA ALA A 168 -34.46 -63.07 47.46
C ALA A 168 -33.50 -63.50 48.59
N GLY A 169 -34.06 -64.08 49.65
CA GLY A 169 -33.28 -64.63 50.78
C GLY A 169 -33.00 -63.66 51.93
N VAL A 170 -33.32 -62.36 51.83
CA VAL A 170 -33.18 -61.44 52.97
C VAL A 170 -34.30 -61.63 53.99
N GLN A 171 -33.92 -61.78 55.26
CA GLN A 171 -34.83 -61.97 56.37
C GLN A 171 -35.22 -60.61 56.99
N VAL A 172 -36.38 -60.56 57.66
CA VAL A 172 -36.81 -59.39 58.43
C VAL A 172 -35.72 -58.97 59.42
N GLY A 173 -35.42 -57.67 59.50
CA GLY A 173 -34.36 -57.11 60.31
C GLY A 173 -32.96 -57.10 59.67
N THR A 174 -32.84 -57.48 58.39
CA THR A 174 -31.58 -57.31 57.62
C THR A 174 -31.32 -55.83 57.40
N LEU A 175 -30.10 -55.36 57.69
CA LEU A 175 -29.65 -53.99 57.39
C LEU A 175 -29.01 -53.97 56.00
N ALA A 176 -29.17 -52.88 55.27
CA ALA A 176 -28.51 -52.67 53.99
C ALA A 176 -28.15 -51.21 53.72
N MET A 177 -27.21 -50.99 52.80
CA MET A 177 -26.89 -49.66 52.26
C MET A 177 -26.67 -49.75 50.75
N ARG A 178 -27.09 -48.74 50.01
CA ARG A 178 -26.82 -48.63 48.57
C ARG A 178 -25.35 -48.30 48.31
N VAL A 179 -24.73 -48.95 47.33
CA VAL A 179 -23.36 -48.70 46.91
C VAL A 179 -23.27 -48.56 45.39
N GLY A 180 -22.30 -47.77 44.93
CA GLY A 180 -22.09 -47.48 43.51
C GLY A 180 -23.01 -46.38 42.97
N SER A 181 -23.27 -46.44 41.66
CA SER A 181 -24.24 -45.60 40.95
C SER A 181 -25.61 -45.78 41.62
N TYR A 182 -26.22 -44.67 42.03
CA TYR A 182 -27.43 -44.56 42.89
C TYR A 182 -27.18 -44.39 44.40
N SER A 183 -25.94 -44.45 44.89
CA SER A 183 -25.62 -43.91 46.22
C SER A 183 -25.66 -42.37 46.22
N ALA A 184 -25.98 -41.77 47.36
CA ALA A 184 -25.94 -40.31 47.52
C ALA A 184 -24.52 -39.74 47.31
N THR A 185 -23.48 -40.55 47.59
CA THR A 185 -22.07 -40.18 47.41
C THR A 185 -21.69 -40.01 45.94
N ASP A 186 -22.21 -40.85 45.03
CA ASP A 186 -21.92 -40.78 43.58
C ASP A 186 -22.46 -39.48 42.94
N ALA A 187 -23.63 -39.01 43.38
CA ALA A 187 -24.22 -37.75 42.89
C ALA A 187 -23.36 -36.50 43.21
N ILE A 188 -22.56 -36.56 44.27
CA ILE A 188 -21.66 -35.48 44.68
C ILE A 188 -20.32 -35.61 43.94
N LEU A 189 -19.74 -36.81 43.93
CA LEU A 189 -18.44 -37.06 43.31
C LEU A 189 -18.47 -36.94 41.79
N SER A 190 -19.63 -37.16 41.17
CA SER A 190 -19.79 -37.08 39.72
C SER A 190 -19.60 -35.67 39.14
N GLN A 191 -19.68 -34.62 39.96
CA GLN A 191 -19.55 -33.20 39.55
C GLN A 191 -18.10 -32.69 39.53
N PHE A 192 -17.15 -33.46 40.07
CA PHE A 192 -15.75 -33.06 40.16
C PHE A 192 -14.86 -33.79 39.14
N TYR A 193 -13.81 -33.10 38.68
CA TYR A 193 -12.74 -33.68 37.88
C TYR A 193 -11.88 -34.60 38.78
N MET A 194 -11.55 -35.80 38.33
CA MET A 194 -10.52 -36.60 39.02
C MET A 194 -9.15 -36.03 38.64
N LEU A 195 -8.34 -35.66 39.64
CA LEU A 195 -7.02 -35.02 39.44
C LEU A 195 -6.03 -35.85 38.59
N ASN A 196 -6.27 -37.15 38.46
CA ASN A 196 -5.48 -38.08 37.66
C ASN A 196 -5.94 -38.21 36.19
N GLY A 197 -7.01 -37.51 35.79
CA GLY A 197 -7.55 -37.54 34.43
C GLY A 197 -8.26 -38.86 34.05
N SER A 198 -8.47 -39.80 34.97
CA SER A 198 -9.11 -41.09 34.66
C SER A 198 -10.61 -40.99 34.38
N ARG A 199 -11.20 -39.81 34.59
CA ARG A 199 -12.61 -39.54 34.33
C ARG A 199 -12.76 -38.28 33.50
N ALA A 200 -13.27 -38.45 32.28
CA ALA A 200 -13.60 -37.34 31.40
C ALA A 200 -14.80 -36.55 31.94
N LEU A 201 -14.83 -35.25 31.66
CA LEU A 201 -16.04 -34.44 31.81
C LEU A 201 -17.09 -34.94 30.81
N THR A 202 -18.27 -35.33 31.29
CA THR A 202 -19.39 -35.73 30.44
C THR A 202 -20.27 -34.54 30.01
N GLY A 203 -19.89 -33.31 30.35
CA GLY A 203 -20.62 -32.07 30.05
C GLY A 203 -19.72 -30.84 29.87
N ALA A 204 -20.33 -29.70 29.52
CA ALA A 204 -19.61 -28.45 29.25
C ALA A 204 -18.85 -27.96 30.50
N MET A 205 -17.56 -27.65 30.33
CA MET A 205 -16.83 -26.91 31.34
C MET A 205 -17.33 -25.47 31.34
N ASN A 206 -18.21 -25.15 32.28
CA ASN A 206 -18.47 -23.77 32.62
C ASN A 206 -17.48 -23.40 33.72
N ALA A 207 -16.45 -22.63 33.38
CA ALA A 207 -15.55 -22.10 34.39
C ALA A 207 -16.28 -21.13 35.34
N ASN A 208 -17.57 -20.82 35.08
CA ASN A 208 -18.42 -19.91 35.83
C ASN A 208 -17.76 -18.53 35.95
N GLY A 209 -17.11 -18.11 34.87
CA GLY A 209 -16.31 -16.89 34.84
C GLY A 209 -14.91 -17.00 35.46
N ASN A 210 -14.45 -18.18 35.89
CA ASN A 210 -13.11 -18.34 36.45
C ASN A 210 -12.03 -18.59 35.39
N ASN A 211 -10.79 -18.24 35.73
CA ASN A 211 -9.63 -18.39 34.86
C ASN A 211 -9.13 -19.84 34.78
N ILE A 212 -8.54 -20.18 33.64
CA ILE A 212 -7.80 -21.43 33.42
C ILE A 212 -6.30 -21.10 33.44
N ASN A 213 -5.69 -21.11 34.63
CA ASN A 213 -4.28 -20.78 34.83
C ASN A 213 -3.35 -21.97 34.58
N ASN A 214 -2.10 -21.68 34.20
CA ASN A 214 -1.07 -22.69 33.93
C ASN A 214 -1.52 -23.74 32.90
N ALA A 215 -2.44 -23.36 32.03
CA ALA A 215 -2.70 -24.10 30.80
C ALA A 215 -1.45 -23.99 29.94
N ALA A 216 -0.56 -24.97 30.06
CA ALA A 216 0.58 -25.10 29.14
C ALA A 216 0.10 -25.14 27.68
N SER A 217 -1.12 -25.66 27.47
CA SER A 217 -1.83 -25.62 26.20
C SER A 217 -3.35 -25.57 26.41
N VAL A 218 -4.04 -24.69 25.70
CA VAL A 218 -5.51 -24.66 25.59
C VAL A 218 -5.90 -25.28 24.25
N TYR A 219 -6.30 -26.56 24.27
CA TYR A 219 -6.74 -27.30 23.08
C TYR A 219 -8.27 -27.17 22.93
N THR A 220 -8.70 -26.15 22.17
CA THR A 220 -10.11 -25.90 21.86
C THR A 220 -10.36 -25.97 20.35
N GLN A 221 -11.52 -26.50 19.96
CA GLN A 221 -11.95 -26.55 18.55
C GLN A 221 -12.13 -25.14 17.97
N HIS A 222 -12.49 -24.16 18.82
CA HIS A 222 -12.54 -22.74 18.48
C HIS A 222 -12.12 -21.90 19.71
N VAL A 223 -11.18 -20.97 19.53
CA VAL A 223 -11.21 -19.73 20.32
C VAL A 223 -12.14 -18.79 19.56
N GLY A 224 -13.42 -19.11 19.61
CA GLY A 224 -14.42 -18.11 19.30
C GLY A 224 -14.61 -17.28 20.55
N VAL A 225 -14.87 -15.99 20.39
CA VAL A 225 -16.00 -15.51 21.19
C VAL A 225 -17.26 -15.98 20.49
N ASN A 226 -18.32 -16.09 21.26
CA ASN A 226 -19.62 -16.48 20.76
C ASN A 226 -20.08 -15.54 19.62
N GLU A 227 -20.24 -16.06 18.40
CA GLU A 227 -20.80 -15.34 17.24
C GLU A 227 -22.32 -15.09 17.34
N GLY A 228 -22.99 -15.67 18.34
CA GLY A 228 -24.44 -15.53 18.58
C GLY A 228 -24.84 -14.43 19.56
N GLY A 229 -23.87 -13.73 20.16
CA GLY A 229 -24.07 -12.46 20.85
C GLY A 229 -23.43 -11.36 20.00
N ALA A 230 -23.93 -10.12 20.09
CA ALA A 230 -23.51 -9.00 19.25
C ALA A 230 -22.05 -8.49 19.50
N GLY A 231 -21.03 -9.38 19.55
CA GLY A 231 -19.64 -9.02 19.83
C GLY A 231 -18.59 -9.88 19.11
N SER A 232 -17.56 -9.21 18.58
CA SER A 232 -16.38 -9.81 17.93
C SER A 232 -15.44 -10.42 18.95
N GLY A 233 -14.64 -11.39 18.53
CA GLY A 233 -13.64 -11.89 19.46
C GLY A 233 -12.49 -12.62 18.86
N THR A 234 -11.52 -12.73 19.74
CA THR A 234 -10.12 -12.53 19.38
C THR A 234 -9.30 -13.67 19.91
N ILE A 235 -8.33 -14.07 19.09
CA ILE A 235 -7.41 -15.18 19.35
C ILE A 235 -6.00 -14.61 19.44
N GLY A 236 -5.35 -14.73 20.61
CA GLY A 236 -3.94 -14.36 20.79
C GLY A 236 -2.99 -15.51 20.44
N LEU A 237 -1.84 -15.20 19.84
CA LEU A 237 -0.79 -16.16 19.39
C LEU A 237 0.59 -15.73 19.94
N ALA A 238 1.49 -16.68 20.21
CA ALA A 238 2.86 -16.42 20.70
C ALA A 238 3.96 -17.02 19.78
N LYS A 239 5.12 -16.34 19.72
CA LYS A 239 6.26 -16.38 18.75
C LYS A 239 6.08 -15.58 17.45
N GLN A 240 4.86 -15.37 17.03
CA GLN A 240 4.44 -14.10 16.45
C GLN A 240 3.58 -13.42 17.51
N ALA A 241 3.50 -12.11 17.49
CA ALA A 241 2.66 -11.40 18.43
C ALA A 241 1.59 -10.70 17.59
N LEU A 242 0.39 -11.31 17.57
CA LEU A 242 -0.82 -10.60 17.21
C LEU A 242 -1.25 -9.86 18.48
N TYR A 243 -0.74 -8.64 18.64
CA TYR A 243 -1.13 -7.75 19.72
C TYR A 243 -1.83 -6.55 19.13
N GLY A 244 -3.12 -6.43 19.41
CA GLY A 244 -3.82 -5.18 19.20
C GLY A 244 -3.85 -4.32 20.45
N ASP A 245 -3.72 -3.01 20.25
CA ASP A 245 -4.07 -1.96 21.20
C ASP A 245 -5.31 -1.16 20.69
N SER A 246 -5.73 -0.13 21.40
CA SER A 246 -6.96 0.64 21.07
C SER A 246 -6.84 1.50 19.81
N ASN A 247 -5.63 1.76 19.34
CA ASN A 247 -5.35 2.63 18.20
C ASN A 247 -4.83 1.82 17.01
N ASN A 248 -4.23 0.65 17.25
CA ASN A 248 -3.53 -0.15 16.25
C ASN A 248 -3.65 -1.65 16.56
N ILE A 249 -3.86 -2.47 15.54
CA ILE A 249 -3.56 -3.89 15.63
C ILE A 249 -2.15 -4.10 15.09
N VAL A 250 -1.21 -4.44 15.97
CA VAL A 250 0.16 -4.74 15.58
C VAL A 250 0.30 -6.23 15.37
N LEU A 251 0.64 -6.55 14.12
CA LEU A 251 1.08 -7.87 13.75
C LEU A 251 2.61 -7.83 13.72
N GLN A 252 3.23 -8.10 14.87
CA GLN A 252 4.69 -8.20 14.92
C GLN A 252 5.09 -9.58 14.41
N SER A 253 5.74 -9.53 13.27
CA SER A 253 6.30 -10.68 12.58
C SER A 253 7.75 -10.35 12.29
N SER A 254 8.65 -11.31 12.52
CA SER A 254 10.02 -11.22 12.01
C SER A 254 10.08 -11.34 10.47
N GLY A 255 8.95 -11.62 9.81
CA GLY A 255 8.78 -11.68 8.37
C GLY A 255 7.54 -10.90 7.89
N THR A 256 7.05 -11.23 6.70
CA THR A 256 5.95 -10.50 6.06
C THR A 256 4.60 -10.78 6.73
N VAL A 257 3.76 -9.74 6.86
CA VAL A 257 2.34 -9.87 7.20
C VAL A 257 1.55 -10.02 5.91
N TYR A 258 0.85 -11.14 5.74
CA TYR A 258 -0.01 -11.40 4.59
C TYR A 258 -1.47 -11.23 4.98
N THR A 259 -2.21 -10.36 4.30
CA THR A 259 -3.66 -10.47 4.26
C THR A 259 -4.02 -11.57 3.27
N ARG A 260 -4.85 -12.51 3.69
CA ARG A 260 -5.32 -13.62 2.86
C ARG A 260 -6.82 -13.67 2.96
N SER A 261 -7.48 -14.02 1.87
CA SER A 261 -8.92 -14.24 1.89
C SER A 261 -9.25 -15.33 2.91
N THR A 262 -10.49 -15.35 3.41
CA THR A 262 -10.95 -16.38 4.36
C THR A 262 -10.74 -17.81 3.81
N ASP A 263 -10.61 -17.94 2.49
CA ASP A 263 -10.31 -19.18 1.74
C ASP A 263 -8.82 -19.43 1.46
N TRP A 264 -7.91 -18.55 1.88
CA TRP A 264 -6.46 -18.64 1.68
C TRP A 264 -5.98 -18.75 0.20
N SER A 265 -6.83 -18.52 -0.81
CA SER A 265 -6.52 -18.78 -2.23
C SER A 265 -5.71 -17.67 -2.92
N ARG A 266 -5.83 -16.46 -2.38
CA ARG A 266 -5.20 -15.25 -2.89
C ARG A 266 -4.85 -14.35 -1.73
N ALA A 267 -3.98 -13.37 -1.96
CA ALA A 267 -3.90 -12.26 -1.03
C ALA A 267 -5.32 -11.66 -0.91
N ALA A 268 -5.80 -11.48 0.32
CA ALA A 268 -7.00 -10.68 0.52
C ALA A 268 -6.63 -9.24 0.30
N ASP A 269 -7.61 -8.48 -0.16
CA ASP A 269 -7.57 -7.04 -0.06
C ASP A 269 -7.34 -6.67 1.40
N LEU A 270 -6.26 -5.93 1.66
CA LEU A 270 -6.19 -5.10 2.85
C LEU A 270 -7.13 -3.92 2.62
N GLN A 271 -8.40 -4.10 2.97
CA GLN A 271 -9.38 -3.02 2.93
C GLN A 271 -9.12 -2.07 4.10
N ALA A 272 -8.30 -1.05 3.84
CA ALA A 272 -7.99 -0.01 4.79
C ALA A 272 -8.42 1.34 4.23
N GLN A 273 -9.04 2.18 5.05
CA GLN A 273 -9.35 3.56 4.67
C GLN A 273 -8.06 4.35 4.40
N ASN A 274 -6.99 4.06 5.14
CA ASN A 274 -5.68 4.69 5.01
C ASN A 274 -4.58 3.64 5.18
N ILE A 275 -3.53 3.71 4.36
CA ILE A 275 -2.28 2.96 4.53
C ILE A 275 -1.16 3.99 4.65
N TYR A 276 -0.55 4.10 5.83
CA TYR A 276 0.51 5.08 6.11
C TYR A 276 1.81 4.36 6.49
N ALA A 277 2.87 4.53 5.70
CA ALA A 277 4.19 3.99 5.99
C ALA A 277 5.09 5.08 6.59
N TRP A 278 5.18 5.16 7.92
CA TRP A 278 6.07 6.12 8.57
C TRP A 278 7.53 5.65 8.48
N GLN A 279 8.41 6.46 7.86
CA GLN A 279 9.83 6.13 7.62
C GLN A 279 10.08 4.87 6.77
N GLY A 280 9.06 4.38 6.06
CA GLY A 280 9.13 3.21 5.19
C GLY A 280 8.59 3.50 3.78
N SER A 281 8.51 2.46 2.96
CA SER A 281 7.91 2.52 1.62
C SER A 281 6.69 1.61 1.53
N VAL A 282 5.70 2.02 0.74
CA VAL A 282 4.67 1.10 0.22
C VAL A 282 5.17 0.63 -1.14
N THR A 283 5.59 -0.63 -1.22
CA THR A 283 6.01 -1.26 -2.49
C THR A 283 4.88 -2.13 -3.01
N ALA A 284 4.49 -1.93 -4.28
CA ALA A 284 3.53 -2.78 -4.98
C ALA A 284 4.23 -3.44 -6.18
N ASP A 285 4.21 -4.76 -6.24
CA ASP A 285 4.88 -5.53 -7.31
C ASP A 285 4.11 -5.53 -8.65
N SER A 286 2.88 -5.04 -8.65
CA SER A 286 2.02 -4.96 -9.84
C SER A 286 1.42 -3.55 -9.97
N ASN A 287 0.11 -3.44 -10.15
CA ASN A 287 -0.55 -2.17 -10.40
C ASN A 287 -0.88 -1.43 -9.10
N VAL A 288 -0.67 -0.11 -9.10
CA VAL A 288 -1.27 0.82 -8.13
C VAL A 288 -2.41 1.54 -8.84
N ASN A 289 -3.65 1.18 -8.52
CA ASN A 289 -4.84 1.84 -9.07
C ASN A 289 -5.36 2.90 -8.08
N ALA A 290 -5.13 4.18 -8.38
CA ALA A 290 -5.67 5.30 -7.62
C ALA A 290 -6.86 5.91 -8.36
N ASN A 291 -8.09 5.64 -7.90
CA ASN A 291 -9.32 6.25 -8.46
C ASN A 291 -9.43 7.76 -8.14
N GLY A 292 -8.67 8.24 -7.15
CA GLY A 292 -8.60 9.63 -6.74
C GLY A 292 -7.34 10.35 -7.23
N THR A 293 -6.78 11.18 -6.35
CA THR A 293 -5.54 11.92 -6.60
C THR A 293 -4.33 11.15 -6.10
N LEU A 294 -3.25 11.09 -6.90
CA LEU A 294 -1.91 10.75 -6.43
C LEU A 294 -1.17 12.04 -6.05
N TRP A 295 -0.91 12.26 -4.76
CA TRP A 295 -0.15 13.42 -4.27
C TRP A 295 1.26 12.99 -3.83
N SER A 296 2.29 13.63 -4.38
CA SER A 296 3.69 13.45 -3.98
C SER A 296 4.31 14.81 -3.63
N ASN A 297 4.88 14.95 -2.43
CA ASN A 297 5.66 16.14 -2.05
C ASN A 297 7.06 16.14 -2.71
N GLY A 298 7.52 14.99 -3.22
CA GLY A 298 8.78 14.84 -3.94
C GLY A 298 8.56 14.68 -5.44
N GLY A 299 9.37 13.83 -6.07
CA GLY A 299 9.19 13.46 -7.48
C GLY A 299 8.21 12.30 -7.68
N VAL A 300 7.74 12.14 -8.91
CA VAL A 300 7.17 10.89 -9.44
C VAL A 300 8.14 10.40 -10.50
N VAL A 301 8.72 9.22 -10.30
CA VAL A 301 9.68 8.62 -11.24
C VAL A 301 9.02 7.42 -11.92
N THR A 302 8.97 7.43 -13.25
CA THR A 302 8.41 6.34 -14.05
C THR A 302 9.48 5.78 -14.97
N ASN A 303 9.69 4.47 -14.95
CA ASN A 303 10.59 3.80 -15.91
C ASN A 303 9.91 3.56 -17.27
N GLY A 304 8.58 3.61 -17.31
CA GLY A 304 7.78 3.52 -18.52
C GLY A 304 7.11 4.85 -18.89
N SER A 305 6.16 4.77 -19.81
CA SER A 305 5.42 5.92 -20.31
C SER A 305 4.46 6.52 -19.27
N VAL A 306 4.27 7.84 -19.34
CA VAL A 306 3.14 8.54 -18.69
C VAL A 306 2.05 8.71 -19.73
N THR A 307 0.87 8.10 -19.50
CA THR A 307 -0.27 8.17 -20.43
C THR A 307 -1.42 8.97 -19.83
N LEU A 308 -1.90 9.96 -20.57
CA LEU A 308 -3.08 10.77 -20.24
C LEU A 308 -4.24 10.31 -21.12
N ALA A 309 -5.05 9.38 -20.63
CA ALA A 309 -5.96 8.60 -21.47
C ALA A 309 -7.36 9.21 -21.69
N THR A 310 -7.67 10.36 -21.10
CA THR A 310 -9.01 10.98 -21.15
C THR A 310 -8.97 12.40 -21.72
N SER A 311 -10.07 12.82 -22.34
CA SER A 311 -10.21 14.19 -22.85
C SER A 311 -10.08 15.20 -21.69
N GLY A 312 -9.26 16.23 -21.88
CA GLY A 312 -9.00 17.25 -20.86
C GLY A 312 -7.93 16.88 -19.83
N ALA A 313 -7.33 15.68 -19.90
CA ALA A 313 -6.16 15.35 -19.10
C ALA A 313 -4.97 16.25 -19.50
N GLN A 314 -4.26 16.77 -18.49
CA GLN A 314 -3.23 17.80 -18.69
C GLN A 314 -2.04 17.57 -17.75
N ILE A 315 -0.86 18.03 -18.18
CA ILE A 315 0.31 18.20 -17.32
C ILE A 315 0.43 19.69 -17.03
N THR A 316 0.17 20.09 -15.79
CA THR A 316 0.33 21.48 -15.33
C THR A 316 1.60 21.58 -14.50
N ASN A 317 2.54 22.39 -14.96
CA ASN A 317 3.80 22.64 -14.24
C ASN A 317 4.03 24.15 -14.12
N PRO A 318 3.94 24.74 -12.91
CA PRO A 318 4.13 26.18 -12.72
C PRO A 318 5.58 26.63 -12.93
N GLY A 319 6.54 25.69 -12.97
CA GLY A 319 7.94 25.95 -13.25
C GLY A 319 8.30 25.63 -14.70
N ARG A 320 9.18 24.64 -14.88
CA ARG A 320 9.73 24.24 -16.18
C ARG A 320 9.51 22.76 -16.44
N MET A 321 8.99 22.43 -17.62
CA MET A 321 9.06 21.08 -18.18
C MET A 321 10.40 20.92 -18.92
N HIS A 322 11.17 19.90 -18.58
CA HIS A 322 12.49 19.64 -19.17
C HIS A 322 12.45 18.33 -19.97
N ILE A 323 12.96 18.37 -21.20
CA ILE A 323 13.24 17.20 -22.03
C ILE A 323 14.76 17.08 -22.07
N ASN A 324 15.30 15.88 -21.80
CA ASN A 324 16.73 15.69 -21.63
C ASN A 324 17.51 15.94 -22.94
N VAL A 325 18.80 16.24 -22.83
CA VAL A 325 19.64 16.46 -24.02
C VAL A 325 19.69 15.19 -24.88
N GLY A 326 19.53 15.32 -26.20
CA GLY A 326 19.48 14.18 -27.12
C GLY A 326 18.10 13.51 -27.26
N GLU A 327 17.10 13.95 -26.50
CA GLU A 327 15.72 13.49 -26.63
C GLU A 327 14.87 14.42 -27.50
N ASN A 328 13.80 13.89 -28.07
CA ASN A 328 12.89 14.63 -28.93
C ASN A 328 11.54 14.88 -28.25
N LEU A 329 11.00 16.08 -28.39
CA LEU A 329 9.59 16.37 -28.06
C LEU A 329 8.73 16.13 -29.31
N TYR A 330 8.03 15.00 -29.35
CA TYR A 330 7.06 14.73 -30.40
C TYR A 330 5.68 15.27 -29.99
N LEU A 331 5.14 16.19 -30.80
CA LEU A 331 3.81 16.73 -30.62
C LEU A 331 2.94 16.31 -31.80
N GLN A 332 2.08 15.32 -31.59
CA GLN A 332 1.15 14.83 -32.59
C GLN A 332 -0.28 14.88 -32.05
N PRO A 333 -1.18 15.62 -32.70
CA PRO A 333 -2.59 15.63 -32.32
C PRO A 333 -3.24 14.31 -32.74
N TRP A 334 -3.81 13.58 -31.78
CA TRP A 334 -4.36 12.23 -31.98
C TRP A 334 -5.56 12.16 -32.95
N SER A 335 -6.22 13.29 -33.24
CA SER A 335 -7.45 13.33 -34.07
C SER A 335 -7.47 14.47 -35.10
N GLY A 336 -6.32 14.85 -35.68
CA GLY A 336 -6.28 15.89 -36.72
C GLY A 336 -6.53 17.32 -36.22
N GLY A 337 -6.42 17.54 -34.90
CA GLY A 337 -6.42 18.89 -34.32
C GLY A 337 -5.12 19.65 -34.60
N SER A 338 -5.03 20.89 -34.11
CA SER A 338 -3.79 21.66 -34.13
C SER A 338 -2.97 21.40 -32.86
N THR A 339 -1.66 21.22 -33.01
CA THR A 339 -0.73 21.37 -31.90
C THR A 339 -0.47 22.85 -31.70
N ILE A 340 -0.73 23.35 -30.51
CA ILE A 340 -0.46 24.74 -30.13
C ILE A 340 0.71 24.74 -29.15
N VAL A 341 1.80 25.42 -29.51
CA VAL A 341 2.99 25.59 -28.66
C VAL A 341 3.06 27.05 -28.22
N GLY A 342 2.72 27.31 -26.96
CA GLY A 342 2.54 28.67 -26.42
C GLY A 342 1.12 29.23 -26.63
N GLY A 343 0.73 30.23 -25.84
CA GLY A 343 -0.54 30.97 -26.07
C GLY A 343 -1.72 30.67 -25.14
N GLY A 344 -1.52 30.01 -24.00
CA GLY A 344 -2.56 29.86 -22.97
C GLY A 344 -2.76 31.11 -22.12
N GLY A 345 -3.42 32.15 -22.65
CA GLY A 345 -3.91 33.30 -21.87
C GLY A 345 -2.94 34.47 -21.65
N GLY A 346 -1.79 34.52 -22.33
CA GLY A 346 -0.82 35.63 -22.28
C GLY A 346 0.12 35.63 -23.48
N SER A 347 1.16 36.48 -23.46
CA SER A 347 2.20 36.55 -24.51
C SER A 347 3.06 35.29 -24.54
N GLY A 348 2.54 34.20 -25.11
CA GLY A 348 3.26 32.96 -25.30
C GLY A 348 4.36 33.14 -26.35
N ASN A 349 5.59 33.38 -25.90
CA ASN A 349 6.74 33.45 -26.78
C ASN A 349 7.33 32.04 -26.98
N LEU A 350 7.47 31.60 -28.23
CA LEU A 350 8.29 30.45 -28.59
C LEU A 350 9.68 30.96 -28.97
N GLN A 351 10.66 30.74 -28.10
CA GLN A 351 12.07 31.02 -28.41
C GLN A 351 12.77 29.72 -28.79
N VAL A 352 13.27 29.64 -30.02
CA VAL A 352 14.07 28.53 -30.52
C VAL A 352 15.52 28.98 -30.61
N THR A 353 16.42 28.27 -29.93
CA THR A 353 17.87 28.48 -30.08
C THR A 353 18.38 27.46 -31.09
N GLY A 354 18.83 27.93 -32.25
CA GLY A 354 19.27 27.08 -33.36
C GLY A 354 18.40 27.26 -34.60
N THR A 355 18.26 26.20 -35.40
CA THR A 355 17.53 26.23 -36.67
C THR A 355 16.11 25.72 -36.50
N THR A 356 15.12 26.48 -36.99
CA THR A 356 13.75 26.02 -37.15
C THR A 356 13.53 25.61 -38.60
N TRP A 357 13.09 24.37 -38.84
CA TRP A 357 12.67 23.90 -40.15
C TRP A 357 11.14 23.90 -40.22
N MET A 358 10.59 24.58 -41.22
CA MET A 358 9.15 24.66 -41.44
C MET A 358 8.82 24.04 -42.80
N TYR A 359 8.16 22.89 -42.77
CA TYR A 359 7.70 22.21 -43.99
C TYR A 359 6.24 22.56 -44.24
N GLY A 360 6.02 23.49 -45.18
CA GLY A 360 4.69 23.93 -45.59
C GLY A 360 4.46 25.44 -45.45
N PRO A 361 3.22 25.91 -45.68
CA PRO A 361 2.87 27.31 -45.54
C PRO A 361 3.10 27.80 -44.11
N THR A 362 3.79 28.93 -43.99
CA THR A 362 3.93 29.65 -42.72
C THR A 362 3.13 30.93 -42.82
N VAL A 363 2.23 31.15 -41.85
CA VAL A 363 1.46 32.39 -41.75
C VAL A 363 1.88 33.11 -40.47
N ASN A 364 2.45 34.30 -40.61
CA ASN A 364 2.71 35.20 -39.49
C ASN A 364 1.72 36.38 -39.54
N GLN A 365 0.86 36.50 -38.53
CA GLN A 365 -0.11 37.59 -38.43
C GLN A 365 0.50 38.80 -37.71
N GLY A 366 1.50 39.42 -38.33
CA GLY A 366 2.23 40.55 -37.78
C GLY A 366 3.54 40.82 -38.50
N TYR A 367 4.47 41.45 -37.80
CA TYR A 367 5.81 41.71 -38.33
C TYR A 367 6.71 40.49 -38.19
N THR A 368 7.53 40.24 -39.20
CA THR A 368 8.67 39.31 -39.12
C THR A 368 9.94 40.12 -39.06
N TYR A 369 10.70 40.01 -37.96
CA TYR A 369 12.01 40.62 -37.81
C TYR A 369 13.10 39.60 -38.13
N LEU A 370 13.92 39.89 -39.14
CA LEU A 370 15.07 39.06 -39.52
C LEU A 370 16.34 39.83 -39.18
N ASN A 371 17.09 39.36 -38.18
CA ASN A 371 18.40 39.91 -37.84
C ASN A 371 19.48 39.15 -38.60
N GLY A 372 19.66 39.47 -39.88
CA GLY A 372 20.54 38.78 -40.83
C GLY A 372 20.02 38.83 -42.27
N GLY A 373 20.64 38.05 -43.16
CA GLY A 373 20.17 37.92 -44.54
C GLY A 373 18.99 36.96 -44.67
N GLY A 374 17.93 37.39 -45.38
CA GLY A 374 16.85 36.51 -45.83
C GLY A 374 17.14 35.99 -47.24
N VAL A 375 17.12 34.66 -47.42
CA VAL A 375 17.24 34.04 -48.76
C VAL A 375 15.86 33.55 -49.18
N VAL A 376 15.36 34.09 -50.29
CA VAL A 376 14.12 33.64 -50.92
C VAL A 376 14.50 32.96 -52.24
N ASN A 377 14.39 31.63 -52.29
CA ASN A 377 14.73 30.84 -53.49
C ASN A 377 13.63 30.87 -54.58
N SER A 378 12.64 31.74 -54.44
CA SER A 378 11.49 31.89 -55.33
C SER A 378 11.04 33.37 -55.34
N SER A 379 9.80 33.65 -55.75
CA SER A 379 9.26 35.01 -55.74
C SER A 379 8.99 35.53 -54.31
N LEU A 380 9.47 36.74 -54.03
CA LEU A 380 9.03 37.54 -52.88
C LEU A 380 7.91 38.48 -53.35
N SER A 381 6.68 38.23 -52.90
CA SER A 381 5.55 39.13 -53.14
C SER A 381 5.44 40.14 -52.00
N MET A 382 5.47 41.42 -52.32
CA MET A 382 5.31 42.51 -51.36
C MET A 382 3.99 43.24 -51.64
N ALA A 383 3.32 43.69 -50.59
CA ALA A 383 2.13 44.52 -50.74
C ALA A 383 2.49 45.87 -51.34
N ALA A 384 1.68 46.35 -52.30
CA ALA A 384 1.84 47.67 -52.88
C ALA A 384 1.41 48.75 -51.89
N THR A 385 2.37 49.35 -51.18
CA THR A 385 2.08 50.31 -50.10
C THR A 385 2.45 51.76 -50.41
N ALA A 386 3.05 52.04 -51.57
CA ALA A 386 3.46 53.40 -51.94
C ALA A 386 3.45 53.65 -53.45
N TRP A 387 3.59 54.91 -53.84
CA TRP A 387 3.84 55.32 -55.22
C TRP A 387 5.23 55.96 -55.34
N SER A 388 5.82 55.90 -56.53
CA SER A 388 7.04 56.66 -56.84
C SER A 388 6.80 58.16 -56.64
N GLY A 389 7.76 58.85 -56.01
CA GLY A 389 7.68 60.27 -55.67
C GLY A 389 7.02 60.59 -54.33
N TRP A 390 6.43 59.60 -53.63
CA TRP A 390 5.85 59.83 -52.31
C TRP A 390 6.91 59.87 -51.22
N GLY A 391 6.65 60.64 -50.16
CA GLY A 391 7.52 60.71 -48.99
C GLY A 391 7.66 59.35 -48.30
N CYS A 392 8.85 59.06 -47.81
CA CYS A 392 9.17 57.84 -47.07
C CYS A 392 10.13 58.13 -45.91
N SER A 393 10.18 57.24 -44.92
CA SER A 393 11.11 57.32 -43.80
C SER A 393 11.94 56.05 -43.69
N GLY A 394 13.20 56.20 -43.27
CA GLY A 394 14.15 55.09 -43.14
C GLY A 394 14.62 54.52 -44.49
N ASN A 395 15.14 53.29 -44.44
CA ASN A 395 15.68 52.57 -45.60
C ASN A 395 14.75 51.40 -45.95
N GLY A 396 13.61 51.71 -46.57
CA GLY A 396 12.59 50.72 -46.94
C GLY A 396 12.69 50.26 -48.40
N ILE A 397 12.10 49.10 -48.66
CA ILE A 397 11.78 48.58 -49.99
C ILE A 397 10.29 48.26 -50.01
N THR A 398 9.59 48.60 -51.09
CA THR A 398 8.18 48.23 -51.31
C THR A 398 7.89 48.11 -52.81
N THR A 399 6.63 47.84 -53.17
CA THR A 399 6.15 47.87 -54.55
C THR A 399 5.13 49.00 -54.75
N ASP A 400 5.02 49.49 -55.99
CA ASP A 400 3.87 50.30 -56.41
C ASP A 400 2.67 49.40 -56.79
N PRO A 401 1.46 49.95 -56.96
CA PRO A 401 0.29 49.17 -57.38
C PRO A 401 0.42 48.50 -58.75
N ASN A 402 1.42 48.89 -59.55
CA ASN A 402 1.74 48.28 -60.85
C ASN A 402 2.81 47.17 -60.73
N GLY A 403 3.33 46.91 -59.52
CA GLY A 403 4.35 45.90 -59.24
C GLY A 403 5.81 46.35 -59.38
N SER A 404 6.08 47.64 -59.60
CA SER A 404 7.44 48.17 -59.70
C SER A 404 8.13 48.21 -58.34
N LEU A 405 9.40 47.82 -58.27
CA LEU A 405 10.19 47.89 -57.04
C LEU A 405 10.56 49.34 -56.70
N LEU A 406 10.23 49.76 -55.48
CA LEU A 406 10.56 51.07 -54.93
C LEU A 406 11.59 50.93 -53.80
N SER A 407 12.56 51.84 -53.78
CA SER A 407 13.52 52.00 -52.69
C SER A 407 13.39 53.42 -52.11
N CYS A 408 13.34 53.53 -50.79
CA CYS A 408 13.32 54.83 -50.13
C CYS A 408 14.72 55.45 -50.19
N LYS A 409 14.85 56.55 -50.93
CA LYS A 409 16.11 57.30 -51.06
C LYS A 409 15.88 58.76 -50.76
N SER A 410 16.68 59.32 -49.86
CA SER A 410 16.59 60.72 -49.43
C SER A 410 15.17 61.15 -49.01
N GLY A 411 14.44 60.24 -48.36
CA GLY A 411 13.07 60.51 -47.88
C GLY A 411 11.99 60.46 -48.96
N VAL A 412 12.28 59.94 -50.17
CA VAL A 412 11.30 59.75 -51.25
C VAL A 412 11.39 58.33 -51.82
N TRP A 413 10.24 57.71 -52.09
CA TRP A 413 10.17 56.44 -52.80
C TRP A 413 10.58 56.63 -54.27
N GLN A 414 11.62 55.92 -54.71
CA GLN A 414 12.14 55.98 -56.07
C GLN A 414 12.13 54.58 -56.69
N GLN A 415 11.88 54.49 -57.99
CA GLN A 415 12.05 53.22 -58.71
C GLN A 415 13.51 52.74 -58.63
N ALA A 416 13.70 51.47 -58.34
CA ALA A 416 15.02 50.86 -58.33
C ALA A 416 15.58 50.79 -59.76
N GLY A 417 16.58 51.62 -60.09
CA GLY A 417 17.33 51.56 -61.36
C GLY A 417 17.37 52.83 -62.22
N SER A 418 16.78 53.96 -61.80
CA SER A 418 16.60 55.15 -62.66
C SER A 418 17.52 56.34 -62.32
N SER A 419 18.81 56.30 -62.64
CA SER A 419 19.68 57.49 -62.65
C SER A 419 20.50 57.58 -63.95
N GLY A 420 20.42 58.71 -64.65
CA GLY A 420 20.96 58.95 -66.00
C GLY A 420 22.46 58.67 -66.18
N THR A 421 22.81 58.17 -67.36
CA THR A 421 24.13 57.67 -67.76
C THR A 421 25.16 58.78 -67.98
N ASN A 422 25.93 59.12 -66.95
CA ASN A 422 27.30 59.58 -67.15
C ASN A 422 28.18 58.35 -67.35
N ASN A 423 28.75 58.18 -68.55
CA ASN A 423 29.69 57.10 -68.83
C ASN A 423 31.10 57.58 -68.44
N TYR A 424 31.59 57.12 -67.29
CA TYR A 424 32.96 57.35 -66.87
C TYR A 424 33.92 56.52 -67.73
N VAL A 425 34.93 57.18 -68.31
CA VAL A 425 36.02 56.54 -69.06
C VAL A 425 37.33 56.97 -68.41
N SER A 426 38.30 56.07 -68.31
CA SER A 426 39.64 56.38 -67.82
C SER A 426 40.63 55.93 -68.89
N LEU A 427 41.05 56.88 -69.73
CA LEU A 427 41.92 56.60 -70.87
C LEU A 427 42.96 57.71 -71.04
N ASP A 428 44.24 57.35 -71.03
CA ASP A 428 45.35 58.27 -71.30
C ASP A 428 45.75 58.22 -72.78
N ILE A 429 45.83 59.40 -73.39
CA ILE A 429 46.13 59.58 -74.82
C ILE A 429 47.40 60.43 -74.94
N GLY A 430 48.48 59.85 -75.44
CA GLY A 430 49.74 60.56 -75.68
C GLY A 430 49.69 61.49 -76.89
N ASN A 431 50.76 62.26 -77.09
CA ASN A 431 50.92 63.13 -78.25
C ASN A 431 50.75 62.37 -79.59
N GLY A 432 49.88 62.87 -80.47
CA GLY A 432 49.49 62.25 -81.73
C GLY A 432 48.35 61.22 -81.61
N GLY A 433 47.97 60.82 -80.39
CA GLY A 433 46.94 59.83 -80.12
C GLY A 433 45.53 60.32 -80.41
N VAL A 434 44.65 59.37 -80.76
CA VAL A 434 43.27 59.63 -81.22
C VAL A 434 42.28 58.96 -80.26
N TYR A 435 41.34 59.74 -79.72
CA TYR A 435 40.15 59.24 -79.03
C TYR A 435 39.02 59.05 -80.05
N TRP A 436 38.55 57.82 -80.24
CA TRP A 436 37.36 57.57 -81.06
C TRP A 436 36.11 57.82 -80.22
N LEU A 437 35.23 58.68 -80.72
CA LEU A 437 34.02 59.10 -80.03
C LEU A 437 32.92 58.03 -80.17
N PRO A 438 32.28 57.60 -79.07
CA PRO A 438 31.04 56.84 -79.15
C PRO A 438 29.95 57.63 -79.90
N ALA A 439 29.05 56.93 -80.58
CA ALA A 439 27.94 57.57 -81.30
C ALA A 439 27.15 58.51 -80.40
N ASN A 440 26.68 59.64 -80.95
CA ASN A 440 25.94 60.70 -80.26
C ASN A 440 26.70 61.43 -79.15
N THR A 441 28.02 61.29 -79.03
CA THR A 441 28.77 62.08 -78.04
C THR A 441 28.61 63.58 -78.32
N THR A 442 28.15 64.33 -77.33
CA THR A 442 27.97 65.79 -77.39
C THR A 442 29.07 66.55 -76.66
N ARG A 443 29.76 65.89 -75.72
CA ARG A 443 30.87 66.47 -74.95
C ARG A 443 31.84 65.40 -74.45
N VAL A 444 33.12 65.72 -74.44
CA VAL A 444 34.17 64.93 -73.77
C VAL A 444 34.88 65.80 -72.76
N ASP A 445 34.94 65.32 -71.52
CA ASP A 445 35.57 66.00 -70.40
C ASP A 445 36.81 65.21 -69.95
N GLY A 446 37.89 65.91 -69.63
CA GLY A 446 39.15 65.30 -69.23
C GLY A 446 40.17 66.30 -68.68
N TYR A 447 41.43 65.86 -68.58
CA TYR A 447 42.54 66.69 -68.11
C TYR A 447 43.76 66.48 -69.00
N VAL A 448 44.43 67.56 -69.38
CA VAL A 448 45.77 67.49 -69.98
C VAL A 448 46.80 67.51 -68.89
N PHE A 449 47.58 66.44 -68.80
CA PHE A 449 48.80 66.39 -68.03
C PHE A 449 49.96 66.95 -68.84
N VAL A 450 50.66 67.93 -68.27
CA VAL A 450 51.85 68.56 -68.84
C VAL A 450 53.03 68.28 -67.93
N GLN A 451 54.08 67.64 -68.44
CA GLN A 451 55.36 67.47 -67.75
C GLN A 451 56.45 68.30 -68.43
N TRP A 452 57.02 69.27 -67.68
CA TRP A 452 57.98 70.23 -68.21
C TRP A 452 59.38 69.64 -68.31
N THR A 453 59.92 69.53 -69.53
CA THR A 453 61.24 68.91 -69.80
C THR A 453 62.23 69.83 -70.52
N GLY A 454 61.86 71.09 -70.84
CA GLY A 454 62.77 72.04 -71.47
C GLY A 454 62.27 73.48 -71.45
N SER A 455 62.87 74.35 -72.27
CA SER A 455 62.81 75.81 -72.09
C SER A 455 61.52 76.53 -72.53
N ASN A 456 60.53 75.82 -73.11
CA ASN A 456 59.29 76.42 -73.62
C ASN A 456 58.07 75.55 -73.27
N ALA A 457 57.01 76.16 -72.70
CA ALA A 457 55.72 75.50 -72.52
C ALA A 457 55.08 75.17 -73.88
N GLY A 458 54.82 73.88 -74.11
CA GLY A 458 54.05 73.45 -75.27
C GLY A 458 52.55 73.70 -75.11
N VAL A 459 51.87 73.97 -76.23
CA VAL A 459 50.40 74.07 -76.31
C VAL A 459 49.87 72.72 -76.82
N ALA A 460 48.89 72.14 -76.11
CA ALA A 460 48.15 70.99 -76.61
C ALA A 460 47.05 71.49 -77.56
N GLU A 461 47.07 71.03 -78.80
CA GLU A 461 45.99 71.23 -79.76
C GLU A 461 45.15 69.96 -79.84
N PHE A 462 43.83 70.12 -79.70
CA PHE A 462 42.84 69.08 -79.89
C PHE A 462 42.13 69.29 -81.20
N ILE A 463 42.34 68.35 -82.11
CA ILE A 463 41.77 68.36 -83.44
C ILE A 463 40.55 67.45 -83.43
N VAL A 464 39.35 68.03 -83.53
CA VAL A 464 38.11 67.27 -83.65
C VAL A 464 37.88 66.95 -85.12
N ARG A 465 37.73 65.67 -85.46
CA ARG A 465 37.55 65.21 -86.84
C ARG A 465 36.21 64.53 -87.04
N ASP A 466 35.62 64.69 -88.22
CA ASP A 466 34.45 63.91 -88.64
C ASP A 466 34.83 62.47 -89.05
N THR A 467 33.81 61.67 -89.41
CA THR A 467 33.96 60.28 -89.88
C THR A 467 34.78 60.14 -91.16
N TRP A 468 34.98 61.22 -91.93
CA TRP A 468 35.79 61.26 -93.15
C TRP A 468 37.21 61.80 -92.90
N GLY A 469 37.53 62.15 -91.65
CA GLY A 469 38.83 62.68 -91.25
C GLY A 469 39.00 64.20 -91.47
N ASN A 470 37.97 64.90 -91.95
CA ASN A 470 38.03 66.36 -92.08
C ASN A 470 37.99 67.00 -90.70
N ILE A 471 38.72 68.10 -90.54
CA ILE A 471 38.82 68.80 -89.26
C ILE A 471 37.57 69.67 -89.09
N GLN A 472 36.84 69.42 -88.02
CA GLN A 472 35.62 70.12 -87.65
C GLN A 472 35.90 71.31 -86.72
N ASN A 473 36.82 71.13 -85.77
CA ASN A 473 37.18 72.20 -84.83
C ASN A 473 38.57 71.98 -84.23
N TYR A 474 39.15 73.06 -83.71
CA TYR A 474 40.40 73.04 -82.94
C TYR A 474 40.15 73.61 -81.55
N PHE A 475 40.65 72.93 -80.52
CA PHE A 475 40.68 73.44 -79.16
C PHE A 475 42.11 73.46 -78.66
N TYR A 476 42.49 74.51 -77.96
CA TYR A 476 43.84 74.65 -77.43
C TYR A 476 43.78 74.62 -75.91
N ALA A 477 44.67 73.84 -75.30
CA ALA A 477 44.92 73.85 -73.87
C ALA A 477 46.39 74.23 -73.63
N GLY A 478 46.60 75.42 -73.06
CA GLY A 478 47.91 76.05 -72.83
C GLY A 478 48.01 77.44 -73.47
N ASP A 479 48.87 78.31 -72.93
CA ASP A 479 49.12 79.66 -73.46
C ASP A 479 50.59 79.82 -73.88
N ASN A 480 50.82 80.53 -74.99
CA ASN A 480 52.15 80.84 -75.52
C ASN A 480 52.80 81.90 -74.62
N GLY A 481 53.52 81.47 -73.58
CA GLY A 481 54.19 82.38 -72.65
C GLY A 481 54.31 81.87 -71.21
N TRP A 482 53.76 80.70 -70.89
CA TRP A 482 53.99 80.07 -69.59
C TRP A 482 55.45 79.63 -69.45
N ASN A 483 56.25 80.42 -68.73
CA ASN A 483 57.64 80.11 -68.41
C ASN A 483 57.91 80.42 -66.93
N ASP A 484 57.16 79.79 -66.02
CA ASP A 484 57.25 80.08 -64.58
C ASP A 484 57.61 78.88 -63.68
N GLY A 485 57.85 77.69 -64.21
CA GLY A 485 58.26 76.53 -63.41
C GLY A 485 59.49 75.87 -63.99
N GLY A 486 60.61 75.85 -63.26
CA GLY A 486 61.87 75.19 -63.65
C GLY A 486 61.72 73.70 -64.03
N SER A 487 62.80 73.10 -64.56
CA SER A 487 62.79 71.73 -65.12
C SER A 487 62.16 70.73 -64.14
N GLY A 488 61.09 70.02 -64.55
CA GLY A 488 60.41 69.02 -63.72
C GLY A 488 59.02 69.39 -63.17
N SER A 489 58.47 70.58 -63.40
CA SER A 489 57.10 70.92 -62.98
C SER A 489 56.02 70.11 -63.74
N GLN A 490 54.94 69.75 -63.03
CA GLN A 490 53.79 68.98 -63.56
C GLN A 490 52.48 69.74 -63.34
N TRP A 491 51.61 69.77 -64.35
CA TRP A 491 50.34 70.49 -64.32
C TRP A 491 49.21 69.64 -64.90
N TRP A 492 48.00 69.80 -64.34
CA TRP A 492 46.78 69.20 -64.85
C TRP A 492 45.81 70.31 -65.27
N ILE A 493 45.52 70.38 -66.56
CA ILE A 493 44.66 71.42 -67.14
C ILE A 493 43.31 70.77 -67.48
N PRO A 494 42.21 71.14 -66.83
CA PRO A 494 40.90 70.61 -67.18
C PRO A 494 40.54 71.04 -68.61
N VAL A 495 40.05 70.09 -69.40
CA VAL A 495 39.58 70.32 -70.77
C VAL A 495 38.17 69.79 -70.92
N SER A 496 37.30 70.62 -71.47
CA SER A 496 35.94 70.25 -71.84
C SER A 496 35.75 70.56 -73.31
N ILE A 497 35.64 69.52 -74.12
CA ILE A 497 35.61 69.61 -75.57
C ILE A 497 34.17 69.36 -76.03
N PRO A 498 33.43 70.40 -76.45
CA PRO A 498 32.14 70.21 -77.08
C PRO A 498 32.33 69.51 -78.43
N VAL A 499 31.49 68.50 -78.66
CA VAL A 499 31.54 67.66 -79.85
C VAL A 499 30.35 68.01 -80.73
N VAL A 500 30.61 68.45 -81.95
CA VAL A 500 29.55 68.73 -82.94
C VAL A 500 29.02 67.42 -83.52
N SER A 501 27.76 67.44 -83.99
CA SER A 501 27.16 66.27 -84.62
C SER A 501 28.03 65.75 -85.78
N ASN A 502 28.15 64.42 -85.87
CA ASN A 502 29.00 63.70 -86.84
C ASN A 502 30.52 63.74 -86.60
N SER A 503 30.99 64.26 -85.47
CA SER A 503 32.39 64.07 -85.06
C SER A 503 32.65 62.59 -84.74
N ALA A 504 33.78 62.06 -85.23
CA ALA A 504 34.17 60.67 -85.02
C ALA A 504 35.36 60.52 -84.08
N SER A 505 36.21 61.54 -83.98
CA SER A 505 37.38 61.45 -83.10
C SER A 505 37.88 62.81 -82.63
N ILE A 506 38.65 62.78 -81.54
CA ILE A 506 39.45 63.90 -81.04
C ILE A 506 40.90 63.44 -80.99
N GLN A 507 41.78 64.13 -81.71
CA GLN A 507 43.22 63.87 -81.71
C GLN A 507 43.94 64.94 -80.90
N MET A 508 44.79 64.55 -79.95
CA MET A 508 45.67 65.50 -79.28
C MET A 508 47.01 65.57 -80.03
N VAL A 509 47.43 66.78 -80.40
CA VAL A 509 48.71 67.06 -81.07
C VAL A 509 49.43 68.16 -80.31
N GLN A 510 50.72 67.97 -80.08
CA GLN A 510 51.59 69.00 -79.55
C GLN A 510 52.10 69.87 -80.70
N ILE A 511 51.74 71.16 -80.68
CA ILE A 511 52.10 72.10 -81.76
C ILE A 511 53.34 72.94 -81.44
N ASN A 512 53.79 72.98 -80.18
CA ASN A 512 54.99 73.72 -79.76
C ASN A 512 55.59 73.11 -78.48
N GLY A 513 56.81 73.50 -78.11
CA GLY A 513 57.51 73.14 -76.88
C GLY A 513 58.13 71.74 -76.88
N SER A 514 58.98 71.46 -75.88
CA SER A 514 59.69 70.18 -75.73
C SER A 514 59.18 69.33 -74.56
N ASN A 515 57.98 69.63 -74.05
CA ASN A 515 57.35 68.95 -72.91
C ASN A 515 56.69 67.63 -73.31
N SER A 516 56.44 66.75 -72.33
CA SER A 516 55.54 65.60 -72.52
C SER A 516 54.10 66.00 -72.22
N LEU A 517 53.18 65.73 -73.15
CA LEU A 517 51.75 65.98 -73.01
C LEU A 517 50.98 64.66 -73.07
N HIS A 518 50.08 64.44 -72.10
CA HIS A 518 49.14 63.33 -72.06
C HIS A 518 47.73 63.86 -71.78
N TRP A 519 46.74 63.44 -72.55
CA TRP A 519 45.33 63.76 -72.28
C TRP A 519 44.64 62.58 -71.61
N HIS A 520 44.19 62.78 -70.37
CA HIS A 520 43.32 61.86 -69.65
C HIS A 520 41.86 62.17 -69.97
N VAL A 521 41.18 61.28 -70.69
CA VAL A 521 39.72 61.34 -70.90
C VAL A 521 39.06 60.78 -69.64
N GLY A 522 38.22 61.59 -68.97
CA GLY A 522 37.56 61.23 -67.71
C GLY A 522 36.07 60.85 -67.86
N SER A 523 35.38 61.46 -68.81
CA SER A 523 33.98 61.12 -69.11
C SER A 523 33.56 61.64 -70.48
N TYR A 524 32.50 61.04 -71.03
CA TYR A 524 31.79 61.62 -72.17
C TYR A 524 30.28 61.63 -71.91
N THR A 525 29.58 62.58 -72.53
CA THR A 525 28.12 62.72 -72.48
C THR A 525 27.52 62.38 -73.84
N GLN A 526 26.48 61.54 -73.86
CA GLN A 526 25.65 61.22 -75.04
C GLN A 526 24.35 62.01 -74.99
#